data_AF-A0A6C0KRM5-F1
#
_entry.id   AF-A0A6C0KRM5-F1
#
_cell.length_a   1.000
_cell.length_b   1.000
_cell.length_c   1.000
_cell.angle_alpha   90.00
_cell.angle_beta   90.00
_cell.angle_gamma   90.00
#
_symmetry.space_group_name_H-M   'P 1'
#
loop_
_entity.id
_entity.type
_entity.pdbx_description
1 polymer ?
#
loop_
_entity_poly.entity_id
_entity_poly.type
_entity_poly.pdbx_seq_one_letter_code
_entity_poly.pdbx_strand_id
1 'polypeptide(L)'
;MKYILMTVYSILVLPISANKIGPKLCIDCKFYKKNFFAFGEFGKCAMFTYEQSNDYFLVNGKNDNINESFHYCSTARKYDYLCGKEGKFYEEKL
;
A
#
# COMPACT_ATOMS: atom_id res chain seq x y z
N MET A 1 -30.95 29.47 30.14
CA MET A 1 -29.47 29.53 30.25
C MET A 1 -28.80 28.16 30.34
N LYS A 2 -29.29 27.18 31.11
CA LYS A 2 -28.70 25.83 31.21
C LYS A 2 -28.57 25.08 29.87
N TYR A 3 -29.56 25.21 28.99
CA TYR A 3 -29.59 24.52 27.70
C TYR A 3 -28.53 25.05 26.71
N ILE A 4 -28.25 26.35 26.75
CA ILE A 4 -27.22 26.99 25.93
C ILE A 4 -25.83 26.50 26.37
N LEU A 5 -25.60 26.37 27.68
CA LEU A 5 -24.34 25.83 28.20
C LEU A 5 -24.11 24.36 27.78
N MET A 6 -25.17 23.55 27.76
CA MET A 6 -25.10 22.14 27.34
C MET A 6 -24.80 21.99 25.85
N THR A 7 -25.34 22.86 24.99
CA THR A 7 -25.06 22.82 23.54
C THR A 7 -23.63 23.24 23.20
N VAL A 8 -23.02 24.14 23.97
CA VAL A 8 -21.60 24.51 23.76
C VAL A 8 -20.67 23.36 24.16
N TYR A 9 -21.01 22.60 25.21
CA TYR A 9 -20.20 21.47 25.66
C TYR A 9 -20.19 20.31 24.65
N SER A 10 -21.29 20.11 23.89
CA SER A 10 -21.38 19.01 22.91
C SER A 10 -20.52 19.25 21.66
N ILE A 11 -20.25 20.50 21.31
CA ILE A 11 -19.44 20.87 20.13
C ILE A 11 -17.93 20.72 20.42
N LEU A 12 -17.54 20.78 21.70
CA LEU A 12 -16.14 20.73 22.14
C LEU A 12 -15.54 19.31 22.23
N VAL A 13 -16.35 18.25 22.11
CA VAL A 13 -15.91 16.85 22.29
C VAL A 13 -15.83 16.09 20.96
N LEU A 14 -15.82 16.79 19.81
CA LEU A 14 -15.51 16.12 18.56
C LEU A 14 -14.03 15.68 18.60
N PRO A 15 -13.74 14.36 18.61
CA PRO A 15 -12.36 13.92 18.52
C PRO A 15 -11.90 14.27 17.10
N ILE A 16 -11.05 15.28 17.00
CA ILE A 16 -10.34 15.57 15.77
C ILE A 16 -9.30 14.46 15.66
N SER A 17 -9.74 13.30 15.14
CA SER A 17 -8.83 12.22 14.74
C SER A 17 -7.85 12.86 13.76
N ALA A 18 -6.63 13.09 14.21
CA ALA A 18 -5.56 13.65 13.41
C ALA A 18 -5.15 12.60 12.37
N ASN A 19 -5.97 12.43 11.33
CA ASN A 19 -5.55 11.78 10.11
C ASN A 19 -4.37 12.60 9.62
N LYS A 20 -3.16 12.04 9.61
CA LYS A 20 -1.99 12.67 9.00
C LYS A 20 -2.41 13.13 7.60
N ILE A 21 -2.54 14.44 7.39
CA ILE A 21 -2.88 15.05 6.10
C ILE A 21 -1.63 15.06 5.20
N GLY A 22 -0.92 13.92 5.17
CA GLY A 22 0.28 13.71 4.40
C GLY A 22 -0.02 12.86 3.16
N PRO A 23 0.81 12.94 2.12
CA PRO A 23 0.69 12.04 0.98
C PRO A 23 0.85 10.59 1.44
N LYS A 24 0.00 9.68 0.95
CA LYS A 24 0.11 8.24 1.19
C LYS A 24 1.29 7.67 0.40
N LEU A 25 2.46 7.61 1.03
CA LEU A 25 3.67 7.10 0.39
C LEU A 25 3.73 5.58 0.48
N CYS A 26 4.18 4.95 -0.59
CA CYS A 26 4.33 3.49 -0.58
C CYS A 26 5.32 3.03 0.50
N ILE A 27 6.39 3.77 0.77
CA ILE A 27 7.37 3.40 1.80
C ILE A 27 6.77 3.31 3.21
N ASP A 28 5.68 4.02 3.48
CA ASP A 28 4.99 4.04 4.77
C ASP A 28 3.86 2.99 4.83
N CYS A 29 3.60 2.29 3.72
CA CYS A 29 2.56 1.29 3.63
C CYS A 29 3.04 -0.09 4.12
N LYS A 30 2.19 -0.82 4.86
CA LYS A 30 2.48 -2.17 5.36
C LYS A 30 2.83 -3.18 4.26
N PHE A 31 2.31 -2.98 3.05
CA PHE A 31 2.54 -3.86 1.90
C PHE A 31 3.87 -3.58 1.16
N TYR A 32 4.62 -2.57 1.58
CA TYR A 32 5.88 -2.22 0.94
C TYR A 32 6.97 -3.26 1.17
N LYS A 33 7.57 -3.73 0.09
CA LYS A 33 8.77 -4.59 0.13
C LYS A 33 9.95 -3.82 -0.44
N LYS A 34 10.94 -3.58 0.44
CA LYS A 34 12.24 -3.04 0.04
C LYS A 34 12.97 -4.11 -0.76
N ASN A 35 13.45 -3.75 -1.94
CA ASN A 35 14.23 -4.66 -2.77
C ASN A 35 15.72 -4.46 -2.42
N PHE A 36 16.31 -5.39 -1.66
CA PHE A 36 17.68 -5.22 -1.12
C PHE A 36 18.78 -5.30 -2.19
N PHE A 37 18.52 -5.96 -3.32
CA PHE A 37 19.50 -6.21 -4.37
C PHE A 37 19.27 -5.35 -5.63
N ALA A 38 18.18 -4.61 -5.71
CA ALA A 38 17.95 -3.70 -6.83
C ALA A 38 18.71 -2.39 -6.58
N PHE A 39 19.74 -2.15 -7.40
CA PHE A 39 20.31 -0.82 -7.60
C PHE A 39 19.24 0.06 -8.28
N GLY A 40 18.30 0.58 -7.50
CA GLY A 40 17.22 1.39 -8.03
C GLY A 40 16.15 1.70 -6.99
N GLU A 41 15.71 2.95 -6.99
CA GLU A 41 14.82 3.63 -6.03
C GLU A 41 13.38 3.06 -5.96
N PHE A 42 13.14 1.85 -6.47
CA PHE A 42 11.81 1.30 -6.68
C PHE A 42 11.51 0.13 -5.75
N GLY A 43 10.61 0.36 -4.79
CA GLY A 43 10.02 -0.70 -3.97
C GLY A 43 8.87 -1.42 -4.69
N LYS A 44 8.55 -2.61 -4.17
CA LYS A 44 7.43 -3.44 -4.65
C LYS A 44 6.26 -3.42 -3.67
N CYS A 45 5.06 -3.70 -4.18
CA CYS A 45 3.82 -3.79 -3.40
C CYS A 45 3.40 -5.25 -3.28
N ALA A 46 3.43 -5.79 -2.06
CA ALA A 46 3.05 -7.18 -1.78
C ALA A 46 1.55 -7.46 -1.89
N MET A 47 0.71 -6.42 -1.98
CA MET A 47 -0.74 -6.57 -2.16
C MET A 47 -1.10 -7.03 -3.57
N PHE A 48 -0.25 -6.75 -4.57
CA PHE A 48 -0.53 -7.06 -5.96
C PHE A 48 0.57 -7.92 -6.55
N THR A 49 0.29 -9.21 -6.65
CA THR A 49 1.14 -10.19 -7.32
C THR A 49 0.79 -10.32 -8.80
N TYR A 50 1.75 -10.82 -9.56
CA TYR A 50 1.55 -11.31 -10.92
C TYR A 50 2.40 -12.56 -11.13
N GLU A 51 1.91 -13.45 -11.97
CA GLU A 51 2.68 -14.61 -12.41
C GLU A 51 3.70 -14.16 -13.43
N GLN A 52 4.98 -14.39 -13.14
CA GLN A 52 6.02 -14.23 -14.14
C GLN A 52 6.24 -15.59 -14.80
N SER A 53 5.84 -15.70 -16.08
CA SER A 53 6.17 -16.88 -16.87
C SER A 53 7.69 -16.98 -16.97
N ASN A 54 8.24 -18.10 -16.51
CA ASN A 54 9.65 -18.38 -16.66
C ASN A 54 9.81 -19.18 -17.95
N ASP A 55 10.41 -18.59 -18.98
CA ASP A 55 10.64 -19.28 -20.26
C ASP A 55 11.76 -20.33 -20.17
N TYR A 56 12.37 -20.49 -18.99
CA TYR A 56 13.43 -21.44 -18.72
C TYR A 56 12.87 -22.78 -18.25
N PHE A 57 12.97 -23.80 -19.11
CA PHE A 57 12.70 -25.18 -18.75
C PHE A 57 13.98 -25.82 -18.19
N LEU A 58 14.15 -25.81 -16.87
CA LEU A 58 15.23 -26.56 -16.23
C LEU A 58 14.84 -28.04 -16.13
N VAL A 59 15.67 -28.94 -16.67
CA VAL A 59 15.47 -30.39 -16.59
C VAL A 59 15.97 -30.92 -15.24
N ASN A 60 15.40 -30.40 -14.15
CA ASN A 60 15.75 -30.76 -12.77
C ASN A 60 14.62 -31.54 -12.05
N GLY A 61 13.51 -31.82 -12.75
CA GLY A 61 12.35 -32.53 -12.20
C GLY A 61 11.48 -31.70 -11.25
N LYS A 62 11.70 -30.38 -11.15
CA LYS A 62 10.90 -29.46 -10.34
C LYS A 62 10.02 -28.59 -11.24
N ASN A 63 8.82 -28.28 -10.76
CA ASN A 63 7.93 -27.36 -11.46
C ASN A 63 8.34 -25.91 -11.14
N ASP A 64 9.32 -25.40 -11.88
CA ASP A 64 9.87 -24.05 -11.70
C ASP A 64 9.13 -22.99 -12.55
N ASN A 65 8.03 -23.36 -13.20
CA ASN A 65 7.38 -22.58 -14.25
C ASN A 65 6.57 -21.37 -13.75
N ILE A 66 6.28 -21.27 -12.44
CA ILE A 66 5.44 -20.20 -11.90
C ILE A 66 6.13 -19.63 -10.66
N ASN A 67 6.76 -18.46 -10.85
CA ASN A 67 7.23 -17.65 -9.72
C ASN A 67 6.24 -16.50 -9.52
N GLU A 68 5.63 -16.43 -8.34
CA GLU A 68 4.85 -15.26 -7.94
C GLU A 68 5.79 -14.06 -7.77
N SER A 69 5.54 -13.01 -8.54
CA SER A 69 6.26 -11.73 -8.46
C SER A 69 5.33 -10.62 -7.98
N PHE A 70 5.90 -9.58 -7.39
CA PHE A 70 5.14 -8.42 -6.91
C PHE A 70 5.25 -7.23 -7.87
N HIS A 71 4.14 -6.53 -8.11
CA HIS A 71 4.16 -5.29 -8.88
C HIS A 71 5.00 -4.20 -8.18
N TYR A 72 5.66 -3.36 -8.98
CA TYR A 72 6.31 -2.16 -8.46
C TYR A 72 5.27 -1.17 -7.92
N CYS A 73 5.67 -0.38 -6.93
CA CYS A 73 4.83 0.68 -6.38
C CYS A 73 4.39 1.69 -7.45
N SER A 74 5.27 2.03 -8.41
CA SER A 74 4.93 2.88 -9.56
C SER A 74 3.78 2.29 -10.38
N THR A 75 3.84 1.00 -10.69
CA THR A 75 2.76 0.26 -11.37
C THR A 75 1.47 0.28 -10.56
N ALA A 76 1.55 -0.02 -9.26
CA ALA A 76 0.40 -0.03 -8.38
C ALA A 76 -0.28 1.35 -8.28
N ARG A 77 0.49 2.44 -8.39
CA ARG A 77 0.00 3.83 -8.34
C ARG A 77 -0.49 4.36 -9.69
N LYS A 78 -0.01 3.78 -10.79
CA LYS A 78 -0.41 4.15 -12.16
C LYS A 78 -1.82 3.72 -12.50
N TYR A 79 -2.26 2.56 -12.00
CA TYR A 79 -3.53 1.95 -12.40
C TYR A 79 -4.57 2.01 -11.28
N ASP A 80 -5.77 2.50 -11.62
CA ASP A 80 -6.86 2.70 -10.66
C ASP A 80 -7.50 1.40 -10.16
N TYR A 81 -7.37 0.31 -10.91
CA TYR A 81 -7.79 -1.03 -10.46
C TYR A 81 -6.82 -1.62 -9.42
N LEU A 82 -5.65 -1.01 -9.22
CA LEU A 82 -4.70 -1.29 -8.14
C LEU A 82 -4.83 -0.20 -7.06
N CYS A 83 -3.73 0.37 -6.57
CA CYS A 83 -3.78 1.45 -5.59
C CYS A 83 -4.24 2.80 -6.17
N GLY A 84 -4.03 3.05 -7.46
CA GLY A 84 -4.28 4.34 -8.10
C GLY A 84 -3.52 5.50 -7.44
N LYS A 85 -3.78 6.73 -7.92
CA LYS A 85 -3.14 7.95 -7.39
C LYS A 85 -3.56 8.31 -5.96
N GLU A 86 -4.70 7.81 -5.49
CA GLU A 86 -5.21 8.09 -4.14
C GLU A 86 -4.78 7.06 -3.09
N GLY A 87 -4.15 5.96 -3.51
CA GLY A 87 -3.64 4.96 -2.59
C GLY A 87 -4.81 4.25 -1.93
N LYS A 88 -5.73 3.76 -2.77
CA LYS A 88 -7.00 3.15 -2.39
C LYS A 88 -6.84 2.03 -1.38
N PHE A 89 -5.76 1.24 -1.53
CA PHE A 89 -5.42 0.12 -0.66
C PHE A 89 -4.23 0.42 0.26
N TYR A 90 -3.94 1.70 0.53
CA TYR A 90 -2.92 2.10 1.48
C TYR A 90 -3.34 1.74 2.90
N GLU A 91 -2.44 1.07 3.62
CA GLU A 91 -2.53 0.83 5.05
C GLU A 91 -1.19 1.19 5.71
N GLU A 92 -1.24 2.03 6.75
CA GLU A 92 -0.06 2.49 7.48
C GLU A 92 0.64 1.29 8.16
N LYS A 93 1.97 1.34 8.23
CA LYS A 93 2.74 0.38 9.04
C LYS A 93 2.39 0.59 10.52
N LEU A 94 2.07 -0.51 11.20
CA LEU A 94 2.02 -0.56 12.66
C LEU A 94 3.44 -0.50 13.25
#